data_AF-A0A9P7FHJ0-F1
#
_entry.id   AF-A0A9P7FHJ0-F1
#
_cell.length_a   1.000
_cell.length_b   1.000
_cell.length_c   1.000
_cell.angle_alpha   90.00
_cell.angle_beta   90.00
_cell.angle_gamma   90.00
#
_symmetry.space_group_name_H-M   'P 1'
#
loop_
_entity.id
_entity.type
_entity.pdbx_description
1 polymer ?
#
loop_
_entity_poly.entity_id
_entity_poly.type
_entity_poly.pdbx_seq_one_letter_code
_entity_poly.pdbx_strand_id
1 'polypeptide(L)'
;MPDFGLKYFILQQRVIHLYRHAIRASKYIPDPRARSETIAWFRSEIERNKWLTDVAVIEEKITMARREIRQILPTSQLQAL
;
A
#
# COMPACT_ATOMS: atom_id res chain seq x y z
N MET A 1 24.88 -3.19 -1.05
CA MET A 1 24.85 -4.48 -0.34
C MET A 1 23.45 -4.65 0.23
N PRO A 2 22.83 -5.84 0.17
CA PRO A 2 21.48 -6.05 0.72
C PRO A 2 21.45 -5.75 2.22
N ASP A 3 20.46 -5.00 2.70
CA ASP A 3 20.25 -4.75 4.13
C ASP A 3 19.06 -5.59 4.60
N PHE A 4 19.35 -6.73 5.23
CA PHE A 4 18.34 -7.67 5.74
C PHE A 4 18.20 -7.62 7.27
N GLY A 5 18.49 -6.47 7.90
CA GLY A 5 18.37 -6.30 9.35
C GLY A 5 16.94 -6.21 9.88
N LEU A 6 16.81 -5.94 11.19
CA LEU A 6 15.52 -5.72 11.86
C LEU A 6 14.68 -4.64 11.16
N LYS A 7 15.34 -3.57 10.67
CA LYS A 7 14.68 -2.50 9.93
C LYS A 7 13.99 -3.04 8.68
N TYR A 8 14.68 -3.87 7.88
CA TYR A 8 14.10 -4.51 6.71
C TYR A 8 12.86 -5.34 7.06
N PHE A 9 12.94 -6.17 8.11
CA PHE A 9 11.79 -6.96 8.58
C PHE A 9 10.59 -6.07 8.98
N ILE A 10 10.83 -4.98 9.71
CA ILE A 10 9.79 -4.01 10.08
C ILE A 10 9.17 -3.37 8.83
N LEU A 11 9.98 -3.04 7.83
CA LEU A 11 9.50 -2.46 6.57
C LEU A 11 8.63 -3.46 5.80
N GLN A 12 8.98 -4.76 5.76
CA GLN A 12 8.12 -5.80 5.18
C GLN A 12 6.75 -5.84 5.86
N GLN A 13 6.69 -5.76 7.19
CA GLN A 13 5.41 -5.69 7.92
C GLN A 13 4.61 -4.43 7.58
N ARG A 14 5.28 -3.28 7.40
CA ARG A 14 4.63 -2.03 6.98
C ARG A 14 4.04 -2.13 5.58
N VAL A 15 4.71 -2.79 4.63
CA VAL A 15 4.18 -3.04 3.27
C VAL A 15 2.90 -3.89 3.36
N ILE A 16 2.91 -4.98 4.13
CA ILE A 16 1.73 -5.84 4.29
C ILE A 16 0.58 -5.05 4.94
N HIS A 17 0.86 -4.23 5.95
CA HIS A 17 -0.16 -3.39 6.57
C HIS A 17 -0.75 -2.38 5.58
N LEU A 18 0.09 -1.77 4.76
CA LEU A 18 -0.33 -0.83 3.72
C LEU A 18 -1.25 -1.49 2.70
N TYR A 19 -0.91 -2.70 2.24
CA TYR A 19 -1.75 -3.48 1.33
C TYR A 19 -3.14 -3.77 1.93
N ARG A 20 -3.18 -4.22 3.19
CA ARG A 20 -4.45 -4.46 3.91
C ARG A 20 -5.26 -3.18 4.08
N HIS A 21 -4.61 -2.05 4.32
CA HIS A 21 -5.27 -0.75 4.39
C HIS A 21 -5.90 -0.37 3.05
N ALA A 22 -5.17 -0.52 1.93
CA ALA A 22 -5.68 -0.27 0.58
C ALA A 22 -6.90 -1.14 0.26
N ILE A 23 -6.86 -2.44 0.58
CA ILE A 23 -8.02 -3.34 0.41
C ILE A 23 -9.23 -2.84 1.19
N ARG A 24 -9.06 -2.41 2.45
CA ARG A 24 -10.18 -1.90 3.26
C ARG A 24 -10.75 -0.60 2.70
N ALA A 25 -9.89 0.35 2.34
CA ALA A 25 -10.32 1.63 1.77
C ALA A 25 -11.01 1.44 0.40
N SER A 26 -10.55 0.48 -0.42
CA SER A 26 -11.21 0.17 -1.69
C SER A 26 -12.65 -0.33 -1.55
N LYS A 27 -13.09 -0.79 -0.36
CA LYS A 27 -14.49 -1.20 -0.13
C LYS A 27 -15.47 -0.06 -0.32
N TYR A 28 -15.03 1.19 -0.17
CA TYR A 28 -15.84 2.37 -0.40
C TYR A 28 -15.95 2.77 -1.88
N ILE A 29 -15.28 2.05 -2.79
CA ILE A 29 -15.47 2.20 -4.24
C ILE A 29 -16.78 1.48 -4.63
N PRO A 30 -17.80 2.20 -5.13
CA PRO A 30 -19.11 1.59 -5.42
C PRO A 30 -19.07 0.61 -6.58
N ASP A 31 -18.39 0.98 -7.67
CA ASP A 31 -18.27 0.12 -8.85
C ASP A 31 -17.37 -1.10 -8.53
N PRO A 32 -17.91 -2.34 -8.58
CA PRO A 32 -17.13 -3.54 -8.28
C PRO A 32 -15.98 -3.76 -9.27
N ARG A 33 -16.11 -3.32 -10.52
CA ARG A 33 -15.05 -3.44 -11.52
C ARG A 33 -13.90 -2.51 -11.17
N ALA A 34 -14.15 -1.20 -11.01
CA ALA A 34 -13.14 -0.24 -10.56
C ALA A 34 -12.48 -0.66 -9.23
N ARG A 35 -13.24 -1.22 -8.28
CA ARG A 35 -12.69 -1.76 -7.02
C ARG A 35 -11.70 -2.89 -7.28
N SER A 36 -12.05 -3.85 -8.13
CA SER A 36 -11.18 -4.98 -8.46
C SER A 36 -9.91 -4.53 -9.19
N GLU A 37 -10.04 -3.60 -10.14
CA GLU A 37 -8.93 -3.02 -10.90
C GLU A 37 -7.98 -2.25 -9.96
N THR A 38 -8.53 -1.48 -9.03
CA THR A 38 -7.75 -0.74 -8.02
C THR A 38 -6.94 -1.68 -7.12
N ILE A 39 -7.56 -2.76 -6.62
CA ILE A 39 -6.87 -3.76 -5.80
C ILE A 39 -5.76 -4.45 -6.61
N ALA A 40 -6.06 -4.84 -7.86
CA ALA A 40 -5.09 -5.47 -8.76
C ALA A 40 -3.90 -4.55 -9.04
N TRP A 41 -4.16 -3.26 -9.30
CA TRP A 41 -3.12 -2.25 -9.49
C TRP A 41 -2.20 -2.14 -8.26
N PHE A 42 -2.75 -1.97 -7.05
CA PHE A 42 -1.96 -1.93 -5.81
C PHE A 42 -1.12 -3.19 -5.60
N ARG A 43 -1.69 -4.36 -5.86
CA ARG A 43 -0.96 -5.63 -5.76
C ARG A 43 0.21 -5.65 -6.76
N SER A 44 -0.01 -5.18 -7.98
CA SER A 44 1.02 -5.13 -9.01
C SER A 44 2.19 -4.21 -8.65
N GLU A 45 1.93 -3.08 -7.97
CA GLU A 45 2.98 -2.18 -7.47
C GLU A 45 3.87 -2.89 -6.44
N ILE A 46 3.27 -3.62 -5.49
CA ILE A 46 4.02 -4.37 -4.48
C ILE A 46 4.83 -5.49 -5.12
N GLU A 47 4.23 -6.25 -6.04
CA GLU A 47 4.91 -7.36 -6.73
C GLU A 47 6.09 -6.88 -7.59
N ARG A 48 5.99 -5.71 -8.25
CA ARG A 48 7.10 -5.11 -8.99
C ARG A 48 8.29 -4.77 -8.09
N ASN A 49 8.03 -4.38 -6.86
CA ASN A 49 9.04 -3.90 -5.91
C ASN A 49 9.50 -4.97 -4.90
N LYS A 50 9.01 -6.21 -4.97
CA LYS A 50 9.29 -7.25 -3.96
C LYS A 50 10.77 -7.65 -3.82
N TRP A 51 11.57 -7.36 -4.85
CA TRP A 51 13.00 -7.67 -4.91
C TRP A 51 13.87 -6.59 -4.26
N LEU A 52 13.27 -5.48 -3.81
CA LEU A 52 14.01 -4.40 -3.15
C LEU A 52 14.57 -4.88 -1.81
N THR A 53 15.85 -4.57 -1.60
CA THR A 53 16.59 -4.88 -0.36
C THR A 53 17.18 -3.64 0.30
N ASP A 54 17.13 -2.49 -0.37
CA ASP A 54 17.59 -1.22 0.19
C ASP A 54 16.47 -0.61 1.05
N VAL A 55 16.72 -0.52 2.36
CA VAL A 55 15.74 -0.02 3.33
C VAL A 55 15.34 1.44 3.09
N ALA A 56 16.22 2.29 2.55
CA ALA A 56 15.89 3.68 2.26
C ALA A 56 14.92 3.78 1.07
N VAL A 57 15.16 2.98 0.02
CA VAL A 57 14.27 2.89 -1.14
C VAL A 57 12.91 2.31 -0.74
N ILE A 58 12.88 1.29 0.12
CA ILE A 58 11.62 0.72 0.62
C ILE A 58 10.83 1.77 1.43
N GLU A 59 11.50 2.56 2.27
CA GLU A 59 10.86 3.65 3.03
C GLU A 59 10.25 4.74 2.13
N GLU A 60 10.98 5.14 1.09
CA GLU A 60 10.49 6.09 0.08
C GLU A 60 9.25 5.53 -0.63
N LYS A 61 9.32 4.28 -1.11
CA LYS A 61 8.18 3.61 -1.78
C LYS A 61 6.95 3.50 -0.88
N ILE A 62 7.12 3.14 0.39
CA ILE A 62 6.01 3.10 1.37
C ILE A 62 5.40 4.50 1.53
N THR A 63 6.23 5.54 1.57
CA THR A 63 5.78 6.93 1.74
C THR A 63 4.99 7.41 0.53
N MET A 64 5.48 7.14 -0.68
CA MET A 64 4.78 7.43 -1.93
C MET A 64 3.43 6.69 -2.00
N ALA A 65 3.44 5.38 -1.77
CA ALA A 65 2.22 4.57 -1.84
C ALA A 65 1.16 5.02 -0.79
N ARG A 66 1.58 5.43 0.41
CA ARG A 66 0.66 6.03 1.41
C ARG A 66 0.05 7.35 0.92
N ARG A 67 0.80 8.16 0.18
CA ARG A 67 0.29 9.40 -0.40
C ARG A 67 -0.72 9.11 -1.50
N GLU A 68 -0.39 8.20 -2.42
CA GLU A 68 -1.26 7.78 -3.51
C GLU A 68 -2.57 7.18 -2.98
N ILE A 69 -2.51 6.30 -1.97
CA ILE A 69 -3.70 5.75 -1.32
C ILE A 69 -4.63 6.86 -0.83
N ARG A 70 -4.09 7.88 -0.17
CA ARG A 70 -4.90 9.01 0.35
C ARG A 70 -5.51 9.88 -0.75
N GLN A 71 -4.86 9.94 -1.91
CA GLN A 71 -5.33 10.75 -3.04
C GLN A 71 -6.36 10.02 -3.89
N ILE A 72 -6.20 8.71 -4.06
CA ILE A 72 -7.00 7.90 -4.99
C ILE A 72 -8.17 7.22 -4.27
N LEU A 73 -7.93 6.66 -3.07
CA LEU A 73 -8.94 5.86 -2.41
C LEU A 73 -9.92 6.76 -1.65
N PRO A 74 -11.23 6.50 -1.80
CA PRO A 74 -12.23 7.13 -0.95
C PRO A 74 -11.92 6.79 0.51
N THR A 75 -11.72 7.82 1.31
CA THR A 75 -11.65 7.69 2.76
C THR A 75 -13.04 7.92 3.32
N SER A 76 -13.52 7.02 4.19
CA SER A 76 -14.80 7.21 4.86
C SER A 76 -14.81 8.52 5.66
N GLN A 77 -15.55 9.53 5.20
CA GLN A 77 -15.95 10.69 6.02
C GLN A 77 -17.10 10.36 6.98
N LEU A 78 -17.60 9.11 7.00
CA LEU A 78 -18.70 8.68 7.86
C LEU A 78 -18.20 8.15 9.21
N GLN A 79 -17.75 9.07 10.08
CA GLN A 79 -17.87 8.96 11.55
C GLN A 79 -18.02 10.37 12.16
N ALA A 80 -18.87 11.20 11.56
CA ALA A 80 -19.37 12.44 12.14
C ALA A 80 -20.89 12.50 11.95
N LEU A 81 -21.59 11.58 12.61
CA LEU A 81 -23.02 11.63 12.90
C LEU A 81 -23.21 11.09 14.32
#